data_AF-A0A093NN55-F1
#
_entry.id   AF-A0A093NN55-F1
#
_cell.length_a   1.000
_cell.length_b   1.000
_cell.length_c   1.000
_cell.angle_alpha   90.00
_cell.angle_beta   90.00
_cell.angle_gamma   90.00
#
_symmetry.space_group_name_H-M   'P 1'
#
loop_
_entity.id
_entity.type
_entity.pdbx_description
1 polymer ?
#
loop_
_entity_poly.entity_id
_entity_poly.type
_entity_poly.pdbx_seq_one_letter_code
_entity_poly.pdbx_strand_id
1 'polypeptide(L)'
;MKTHLYLLLLAAGISAAPQMSSMAELLTLLQQMRESVTKDIQVSLINIFQNLRIETPDNIDDVNCVSTIFEGTEQLKTNPAMKKFSVFFQKLERLKQSLTPSLAKEGKCDTERKNATIFIGKLMTFIRKASKNAR
;
A
#
# COMPACT_ATOMS: atom_id res chain seq x y z
N MET A 1 -54.78 0.81 41.43
CA MET A 1 -54.34 0.26 40.13
C MET A 1 -52.87 0.64 39.92
N LYS A 2 -51.96 -0.32 39.82
CA LYS A 2 -50.52 -0.08 39.56
C LYS A 2 -50.24 -0.39 38.09
N THR A 3 -49.83 0.61 37.33
CA THR A 3 -49.40 0.46 35.94
C THR A 3 -47.90 0.11 35.93
N HIS A 4 -47.55 -1.08 35.44
CA HIS A 4 -46.16 -1.48 35.25
C HIS A 4 -45.65 -0.92 33.92
N LEU A 5 -44.71 0.02 34.00
CA LEU A 5 -44.04 0.61 32.85
C LEU A 5 -42.95 -0.37 32.37
N TYR A 6 -43.17 -1.05 31.25
CA TYR A 6 -42.16 -1.89 30.60
C TYR A 6 -41.32 -1.05 29.63
N LEU A 7 -40.05 -0.83 29.98
CA LEU A 7 -39.03 -0.23 29.11
C LEU A 7 -38.42 -1.34 28.25
N LEU A 8 -38.77 -1.39 26.97
CA LEU A 8 -38.09 -2.21 25.97
C LEU A 8 -36.82 -1.48 25.50
N LEU A 9 -35.67 -1.90 26.01
CA LEU A 9 -34.36 -1.47 25.53
C LEU A 9 -33.99 -2.27 24.28
N LEU A 10 -34.18 -1.67 23.11
CA LEU A 10 -33.61 -2.15 21.85
C LEU A 10 -32.10 -1.86 21.85
N ALA A 11 -31.31 -2.84 22.28
CA ALA A 11 -29.88 -2.83 22.04
C ALA A 11 -29.61 -3.14 20.57
N ALA A 12 -29.53 -2.10 19.73
CA ALA A 12 -28.92 -2.25 18.41
C ALA A 12 -27.42 -2.48 18.62
N GLY A 13 -27.01 -3.74 18.55
CA GLY A 13 -25.60 -4.10 18.52
C GLY A 13 -24.96 -3.49 17.29
N ILE A 14 -24.24 -2.38 17.49
CA ILE A 14 -23.40 -1.77 16.47
C ILE A 14 -22.25 -2.75 16.25
N SER A 15 -22.41 -3.69 15.32
CA SER A 15 -21.29 -4.47 14.81
C SER A 15 -20.40 -3.53 14.00
N ALA A 16 -19.60 -2.74 14.69
CA ALA A 16 -18.51 -2.00 14.09
C ALA A 16 -17.60 -3.05 13.44
N ALA A 17 -17.58 -3.09 12.10
CA ALA A 17 -16.61 -3.88 11.38
C ALA A 17 -15.22 -3.53 11.94
N PRO A 18 -14.35 -4.52 12.23
CA PRO A 18 -13.03 -4.23 12.79
C PRO A 18 -12.33 -3.19 11.90
N GLN A 19 -12.02 -2.03 12.47
CA GLN A 19 -11.32 -0.98 11.73
C GLN A 19 -9.96 -1.55 11.32
N MET A 20 -9.78 -1.79 10.01
CA MET A 20 -8.53 -2.34 9.50
C MET A 20 -7.39 -1.35 9.81
N SER A 21 -6.23 -1.88 10.20
CA SER A 21 -5.04 -1.04 10.36
C SER A 21 -4.68 -0.39 9.02
N SER A 22 -4.08 0.81 9.04
CA SER A 22 -3.76 1.52 7.79
C SER A 22 -2.82 0.71 6.88
N MET A 23 -1.97 -0.16 7.46
CA MET A 23 -1.08 -1.05 6.72
C MET A 23 -1.85 -2.20 6.03
N ALA A 24 -2.85 -2.78 6.70
CA ALA A 24 -3.70 -3.82 6.11
C ALA A 24 -4.53 -3.27 4.94
N GLU A 25 -5.04 -2.04 5.08
CA GLU A 25 -5.72 -1.35 3.99
C GLU A 25 -4.77 -1.07 2.82
N LEU A 26 -3.53 -0.63 3.10
CA LEU A 26 -2.53 -0.36 2.06
C LEU A 26 -2.15 -1.63 1.29
N LEU A 27 -1.98 -2.76 1.99
CA LEU A 27 -1.75 -4.07 1.37
C LEU A 27 -2.93 -4.53 0.52
N THR A 28 -4.16 -4.30 0.99
CA THR A 28 -5.38 -4.66 0.25
C THR A 28 -5.47 -3.87 -1.07
N LEU A 29 -5.21 -2.57 -1.04
CA LEU A 29 -5.22 -1.73 -2.24
C LEU A 29 -4.12 -2.13 -3.23
N LEU A 30 -2.93 -2.48 -2.73
CA LEU A 30 -1.82 -2.95 -3.56
C LEU A 30 -2.13 -4.31 -4.20
N GLN A 31 -2.80 -5.20 -3.46
CA GLN A 31 -3.28 -6.47 -3.97
C GLN A 31 -4.34 -6.26 -5.07
N GLN A 32 -5.29 -5.34 -4.90
CA GLN A 32 -6.26 -4.98 -5.92
C GLN A 32 -5.59 -4.46 -7.20
N MET A 33 -4.53 -3.67 -7.07
CA MET A 33 -3.73 -3.21 -8.21
C MET A 33 -3.11 -4.39 -8.97
N ARG A 34 -2.50 -5.35 -8.25
CA ARG A 34 -1.94 -6.56 -8.85
C ARG A 34 -3.00 -7.42 -9.54
N GLU A 35 -4.15 -7.61 -8.90
CA GLU A 35 -5.25 -8.40 -9.46
C GLU A 35 -5.87 -7.75 -10.70
N SER A 36 -5.93 -6.43 -10.73
CA SER A 36 -6.38 -5.69 -11.92
C SER A 36 -5.48 -5.95 -13.12
N VAL A 37 -4.20 -6.28 -12.94
CA VAL A 37 -3.35 -6.68 -14.09
C VAL A 37 -3.73 -8.05 -14.63
N THR A 38 -4.22 -8.95 -13.77
CA THR A 38 -4.56 -10.33 -14.13
C THR A 38 -6.00 -10.52 -14.61
N LYS A 39 -6.93 -9.73 -14.09
CA LYS A 39 -8.38 -9.88 -14.34
C LYS A 39 -8.90 -8.90 -15.38
N ASP A 40 -8.22 -7.78 -15.57
CA ASP A 40 -8.62 -6.74 -16.50
C ASP A 40 -7.96 -7.07 -17.85
N ILE A 41 -8.76 -7.29 -18.90
CA ILE A 41 -8.32 -7.37 -20.31
C ILE A 41 -7.82 -5.97 -20.78
N GLN A 42 -7.38 -5.13 -19.86
CA GLN A 42 -6.76 -3.84 -20.14
C GLN A 42 -5.31 -4.09 -20.54
N VAL A 43 -5.10 -4.28 -21.85
CA VAL A 43 -3.80 -4.29 -22.52
C VAL A 43 -2.90 -3.16 -21.99
N SER A 44 -3.48 -2.01 -21.63
CA SER A 44 -2.78 -0.88 -21.02
C SER A 44 -2.06 -1.22 -19.71
N LEU A 45 -2.71 -1.89 -18.74
CA LEU A 45 -2.06 -2.23 -17.46
C LEU A 45 -0.97 -3.29 -17.61
N ILE A 46 -1.23 -4.31 -18.43
CA ILE A 46 -0.26 -5.37 -18.71
C ILE A 46 1.00 -4.77 -19.33
N ASN A 47 0.84 -3.88 -20.31
CA ASN A 47 1.94 -3.18 -20.96
C ASN A 47 2.77 -2.37 -19.92
N ILE A 48 2.11 -1.62 -19.04
CA ILE A 48 2.80 -0.88 -17.98
C ILE A 48 3.60 -1.81 -17.07
N PHE A 49 2.99 -2.91 -16.62
CA PHE A 49 3.60 -3.84 -15.69
C PHE A 49 4.82 -4.59 -16.26
N GLN A 50 4.89 -4.71 -17.58
CA GLN A 50 5.99 -5.36 -18.31
C GLN A 50 7.06 -4.37 -18.76
N ASN A 51 6.67 -3.19 -19.24
CA ASN A 51 7.57 -2.27 -19.93
C ASN A 51 8.08 -1.11 -19.07
N LEU A 52 7.32 -0.67 -18.06
CA LEU A 52 7.79 0.37 -17.16
C LEU A 52 8.97 -0.16 -16.34
N ARG A 53 10.11 0.51 -16.47
CA ARG A 53 11.33 0.20 -15.72
C ARG A 53 11.43 1.14 -14.53
N ILE A 54 11.41 0.54 -13.35
CA ILE A 54 11.41 1.23 -12.06
C ILE A 54 12.71 0.92 -11.34
N GLU A 55 13.34 1.96 -10.82
CA GLU A 55 14.50 1.82 -9.93
C GLU A 55 14.07 1.04 -8.68
N THR A 56 14.63 -0.16 -8.51
CA THR A 56 14.16 -1.12 -7.51
C THR A 56 15.34 -1.56 -6.65
N PRO A 57 15.25 -1.49 -5.31
CA PRO A 57 16.32 -1.97 -4.44
C PRO A 57 16.67 -3.44 -4.70
N ASP A 58 17.96 -3.76 -4.71
CA ASP A 58 18.43 -5.15 -4.82
C ASP A 58 18.01 -5.95 -3.59
N ASN A 59 18.19 -5.37 -2.42
CA ASN A 59 17.70 -5.89 -1.16
C ASN A 59 16.58 -5.01 -0.59
N ILE A 60 15.38 -5.57 -0.46
CA ILE A 60 14.21 -4.84 0.07
C ILE A 60 14.27 -4.64 1.59
N ASP A 61 15.20 -5.34 2.25
CA ASP A 61 15.40 -5.29 3.70
C ASP A 61 16.51 -4.33 4.11
N ASP A 62 17.19 -3.73 3.14
CA ASP A 62 18.18 -2.71 3.40
C ASP A 62 17.49 -1.43 3.87
N VAL A 63 17.79 -1.03 5.10
CA VAL A 63 17.26 0.18 5.72
C VAL A 63 17.70 1.46 5.02
N ASN A 64 18.74 1.38 4.17
CA ASN A 64 19.21 2.50 3.35
C ASN A 64 18.39 2.69 2.06
N CYS A 65 17.47 1.77 1.75
CA CYS A 65 16.75 1.74 0.48
C CYS A 65 15.30 2.24 0.56
N VAL A 66 14.86 2.76 1.71
CA VAL A 66 13.46 3.13 1.92
C VAL A 66 13.08 4.34 1.07
N SER A 67 13.95 5.35 0.90
CA SER A 67 13.70 6.46 -0.04
C SER A 67 13.51 5.96 -1.47
N THR A 68 14.39 5.07 -1.95
CA THR A 68 14.32 4.47 -3.28
C THR A 68 13.01 3.74 -3.52
N ILE A 69 12.46 3.04 -2.52
CA ILE A 69 11.13 2.41 -2.64
C ILE A 69 10.07 3.47 -2.95
N PHE A 70 10.07 4.58 -2.22
CA PHE A 70 9.10 5.66 -2.44
C PHE A 70 9.32 6.36 -3.78
N GLU A 71 10.55 6.60 -4.20
CA GLU A 71 10.87 7.12 -5.54
C GLU A 71 10.36 6.20 -6.66
N GLY A 72 10.52 4.88 -6.49
CA GLY A 72 9.97 3.91 -7.43
C GLY A 72 8.44 3.97 -7.52
N THR A 73 7.76 4.26 -6.41
CA THR A 73 6.29 4.45 -6.45
C THR A 73 5.88 5.74 -7.14
N GLU A 74 6.70 6.79 -7.05
CA GLU A 74 6.49 8.02 -7.81
C GLU A 74 6.66 7.78 -9.32
N GLN A 75 7.66 7.00 -9.72
CA GLN A 75 7.83 6.58 -11.13
C GLN A 75 6.60 5.82 -11.64
N LEU A 76 6.06 4.89 -10.84
CA LEU A 76 4.82 4.18 -11.17
C LEU A 76 3.64 5.15 -11.35
N LYS A 77 3.47 6.10 -10.41
CA LYS A 77 2.37 7.07 -10.38
C LYS A 77 2.32 7.98 -11.61
N THR A 78 3.45 8.20 -12.30
CA THR A 78 3.51 9.05 -13.51
C THR A 78 2.60 8.54 -14.64
N ASN A 79 2.30 7.24 -14.68
CA ASN A 79 1.48 6.68 -15.74
C ASN A 79 -0.02 7.01 -15.55
N PRO A 80 -0.73 7.54 -16.57
CA PRO A 80 -2.15 7.90 -16.45
C PRO A 80 -3.07 6.75 -16.00
N ALA A 81 -2.77 5.50 -16.36
CA ALA A 81 -3.58 4.35 -15.94
C ALA A 81 -3.49 4.09 -14.42
N MET A 82 -2.47 4.63 -13.74
CA MET A 82 -2.32 4.52 -12.29
C MET A 82 -3.24 5.46 -11.52
N LYS A 83 -3.88 6.44 -12.18
CA LYS A 83 -4.84 7.35 -11.53
C LYS A 83 -5.99 6.62 -10.83
N LYS A 84 -6.41 5.46 -11.33
CA LYS A 84 -7.46 4.64 -10.71
C LYS A 84 -7.06 4.09 -9.33
N PHE A 85 -5.76 4.09 -9.01
CA PHE A 85 -5.22 3.68 -7.73
C PHE A 85 -4.78 4.88 -6.86
N SER A 86 -5.31 6.08 -7.09
CA SER A 86 -4.95 7.29 -6.33
C SER A 86 -5.06 7.14 -4.81
N VAL A 87 -6.06 6.40 -4.32
CA VAL A 87 -6.26 6.11 -2.89
C VAL A 87 -5.07 5.35 -2.29
N PHE A 88 -4.49 4.41 -3.06
CA PHE A 88 -3.27 3.71 -2.65
C PHE A 88 -2.12 4.69 -2.48
N PHE A 89 -1.84 5.53 -3.49
CA PHE A 89 -0.74 6.48 -3.45
C PHE A 89 -0.91 7.52 -2.32
N GLN A 90 -2.13 7.97 -2.05
CA GLN A 90 -2.40 8.89 -0.93
C GLN A 90 -2.07 8.25 0.42
N LYS A 91 -2.46 6.99 0.63
CA LYS A 91 -2.14 6.28 1.89
C LYS A 91 -0.66 5.95 2.00
N LEU A 92 -0.01 5.62 0.89
CA LEU A 92 1.43 5.39 0.84
C LEU A 92 2.22 6.65 1.21
N GLU A 93 1.79 7.82 0.75
CA GLU A 93 2.44 9.10 1.11
C GLU A 93 2.37 9.37 2.62
N ARG A 94 1.26 9.01 3.28
CA ARG A 94 1.16 9.08 4.75
C ARG A 94 2.16 8.13 5.44
N LEU A 95 2.36 6.94 4.88
CA LEU A 95 3.39 6.02 5.36
C LEU A 95 4.79 6.62 5.18
N LYS A 96 5.10 7.19 4.00
CA LYS A 96 6.36 7.90 3.75
C LYS A 96 6.61 8.98 4.80
N GLN A 97 5.62 9.83 5.06
CA GLN A 97 5.72 10.90 6.06
C GLN A 97 6.01 10.38 7.47
N SER A 98 5.42 9.25 7.86
CA SER A 98 5.71 8.62 9.15
C SER A 98 7.13 8.07 9.26
N LEU A 99 7.78 7.78 8.13
CA LEU A 99 9.14 7.23 8.06
C LEU A 99 10.21 8.30 7.79
N THR A 100 9.81 9.51 7.37
CA THR A 100 10.73 10.63 7.04
C THR A 100 11.87 10.85 8.06
N PRO A 101 11.65 10.79 9.39
CA PRO A 101 12.74 10.96 10.36
C PRO A 101 13.86 9.92 10.23
N SER A 102 13.55 8.72 9.74
CA SER A 102 14.51 7.64 9.49
C SER A 102 15.18 7.75 8.11
N LEU A 103 14.52 8.37 7.12
CA LEU A 103 15.03 8.53 5.75
C LEU A 103 16.22 9.49 5.66
N ALA A 104 16.29 10.50 6.53
CA ALA A 104 17.37 11.50 6.51
C ALA A 104 18.77 10.93 6.83
N LYS A 105 18.86 9.66 7.23
CA LYS A 105 20.09 8.96 7.62
C LYS A 105 20.46 7.83 6.67
N GLU A 106 19.78 7.69 5.53
CA GLU A 106 20.04 6.61 4.59
C GLU A 106 21.44 6.73 3.97
N GLY A 107 22.15 5.61 3.94
CA GLY A 107 23.37 5.44 3.18
C GLY A 107 23.08 5.17 1.70
N LYS A 108 24.08 4.63 1.01
CA LYS A 108 23.93 4.21 -0.39
C LYS A 108 23.00 3.00 -0.48
N CYS A 109 21.96 3.09 -1.31
CA CYS A 109 21.14 1.95 -1.72
C CYS A 109 21.65 1.41 -3.06
N ASP A 110 21.88 0.10 -3.15
CA ASP A 110 22.14 -0.58 -4.43
C ASP A 110 20.82 -0.99 -5.10
N THR A 111 20.71 -0.67 -6.39
CA THR A 111 19.46 -0.73 -7.13
C THR A 111 19.64 -1.33 -8.52
N GLU A 112 18.55 -1.91 -9.03
CA GLU A 112 18.45 -2.37 -10.41
C GLU A 112 17.13 -1.91 -11.04
N ARG A 113 17.17 -1.61 -12.34
CA ARG A 113 15.96 -1.32 -13.11
C ARG A 113 15.15 -2.58 -13.40
N LYS A 114 14.11 -2.79 -12.60
CA LYS A 114 13.17 -3.90 -12.76
C LYS A 114 11.85 -3.45 -13.37
N ASN A 115 11.07 -4.39 -13.90
CA ASN A 115 9.72 -4.06 -14.35
C ASN A 115 8.79 -3.80 -13.15
N ALA A 116 7.68 -3.11 -13.41
CA ALA A 116 6.73 -2.76 -12.36
C ALA A 116 6.12 -3.99 -11.65
N THR A 117 6.03 -5.16 -12.31
CA THR A 117 5.59 -6.40 -11.65
C THR A 117 6.52 -6.80 -10.49
N ILE A 118 7.82 -6.82 -10.73
CA ILE A 118 8.83 -7.17 -9.71
C ILE A 118 8.83 -6.10 -8.61
N PHE A 119 8.82 -4.83 -9.00
CA PHE A 119 8.78 -3.72 -8.06
C PHE A 119 7.56 -3.81 -7.11
N ILE A 120 6.36 -4.06 -7.63
CA ILE A 120 5.14 -4.22 -6.83
C ILE A 120 5.26 -5.39 -5.85
N GLY A 121 5.85 -6.51 -6.27
CA GLY A 121 6.11 -7.64 -5.38
C GLY A 121 7.02 -7.28 -4.20
N LYS A 122 8.07 -6.48 -4.46
CA LYS A 122 8.96 -5.96 -3.42
C LYS A 122 8.26 -4.95 -2.51
N LEU A 123 7.47 -4.03 -3.07
CA LEU A 123 6.66 -3.07 -2.31
C LEU A 123 5.67 -3.75 -1.36
N MET A 124 5.01 -4.83 -1.80
CA MET A 124 4.17 -5.66 -0.92
C MET A 124 4.97 -6.23 0.26
N THR A 125 6.20 -6.66 0.01
CA THR A 125 7.08 -7.21 1.05
C THR A 125 7.49 -6.15 2.05
N PHE A 126 7.89 -4.98 1.57
CA PHE A 126 8.21 -3.82 2.40
C PHE A 126 7.04 -3.44 3.32
N ILE A 127 5.83 -3.26 2.78
CA ILE A 127 4.66 -2.87 3.58
C ILE A 127 4.30 -3.97 4.61
N ARG A 128 4.40 -5.26 4.24
CA ARG A 128 4.19 -6.36 5.20
C ARG A 128 5.18 -6.31 6.36
N LYS A 129 6.44 -5.97 6.11
CA LYS A 129 7.47 -5.84 7.17
C LYS A 129 7.23 -4.62 8.03
N ALA A 130 6.95 -3.47 7.42
CA ALA A 130 6.57 -2.26 8.15
C ALA A 130 5.36 -2.51 9.07
N SER A 131 4.38 -3.30 8.61
CA SER A 131 3.23 -3.69 9.44
C SER A 131 3.56 -4.59 10.63
N LYS A 132 4.61 -5.43 10.54
CA LYS A 132 5.01 -6.33 11.63
C LYS A 132 5.79 -5.60 12.72
N ASN A 133 6.58 -4.61 12.33
CA ASN A 133 7.41 -3.84 13.25
C ASN A 133 6.66 -2.70 13.95
N ALA A 134 5.40 -2.46 13.57
CA ALA A 134 4.51 -1.47 14.18
C ALA A 134 3.71 -2.01 15.39
N ARG A 135 4.01 -3.23 15.86
CA ARG A 135 3.42 -3.89 17.02
C ARG A 135 4.42 -3.92 18.16
#